data_AF-A0A9W8AD33-F1
#
_entry.id   AF-A0A9W8AD33-F1
#
_cell.length_a   1.000
_cell.length_b   1.000
_cell.length_c   1.000
_cell.angle_alpha   90.00
_cell.angle_beta   90.00
_cell.angle_gamma   90.00
#
_symmetry.space_group_name_H-M   'P 1'
#
loop_
_entity.id
_entity.type
_entity.pdbx_description
1 polymer ?
#
loop_
_entity_poly.entity_id
_entity_poly.type
_entity_poly.pdbx_seq_one_letter_code
_entity_poly.pdbx_strand_id
1 'polypeptide(L)'
;MLRIWCLLFGWRSALSTTPANREAVQQRESPEKKAQSLLDALPGNSLLTKTGYLTVGTSLATYLVSKEIYVLNEESVALIATVGLLAVLYRTAREPYTEFAEGYINNMINIFKEARKEHKAAVQSRIDQVAELKDVVDVTKNMFQMSKELAQMESQIFELKQRVAYAAEAKSVLDSWVRHEANIREREQKELATSVIEKSRQELMKPEVVSIS
;
A
#
# COMPACT_ATOMS: atom_id res chain seq x y z
N MET A 1 20.09 4.31 61.36
CA MET A 1 19.22 5.21 60.58
C MET A 1 19.92 6.47 60.02
N LEU A 2 21.25 6.52 59.87
CA LEU A 2 21.96 7.70 59.31
C LEU A 2 22.52 7.53 57.87
N ARG A 3 22.46 6.33 57.27
CA ARG A 3 23.01 6.09 55.92
C ARG A 3 22.05 6.41 54.77
N ILE A 4 20.76 6.63 55.05
CA ILE A 4 19.74 6.89 54.02
C ILE A 4 19.72 8.38 53.62
N TRP A 5 20.15 9.28 54.51
CA TRP A 5 20.09 10.73 54.26
C TRP A 5 21.24 11.28 53.39
N CYS A 6 22.31 10.49 53.20
CA CYS A 6 23.50 10.90 52.43
C CYS A 6 23.33 10.74 50.90
N LEU A 7 22.26 10.10 50.43
CA LEU A 7 22.02 9.84 49.00
C LEU A 7 21.10 10.87 48.33
N LEU A 8 20.39 11.71 49.11
CA LEU A 8 19.45 12.71 48.58
C LEU A 8 20.06 14.10 48.41
N PHE A 9 21.19 14.38 49.04
CA PHE A 9 21.95 15.61 48.84
C PHE A 9 23.37 15.24 48.43
N GLY A 10 23.62 15.23 47.12
CA GLY A 10 24.89 14.87 46.51
C GLY A 10 25.99 15.88 46.81
N TRP A 11 26.56 15.82 48.00
CA TRP A 11 27.80 16.50 48.35
C TRP A 11 28.88 15.46 48.62
N ARG A 12 29.67 15.17 47.59
CA ARG A 12 30.76 14.19 47.64
C ARG A 12 32.08 14.92 47.81
N SER A 13 32.45 15.19 49.05
CA SER A 13 33.82 15.57 49.43
C SER A 13 34.62 14.32 49.76
N ALA A 14 35.41 13.84 48.79
CA ALA A 14 36.43 12.82 49.02
C ALA A 14 37.79 13.52 49.22
N LEU A 15 38.25 13.54 50.48
CA LEU A 15 39.61 13.92 50.85
C LEU A 15 40.47 12.66 50.80
N SER A 16 41.34 12.55 49.80
CA SER A 16 42.43 11.57 49.77
C SER A 16 43.76 12.32 49.76
N THR A 17 44.53 12.16 50.84
CA THR A 17 45.91 12.63 50.96
C THR A 17 46.84 11.69 50.20
N THR A 18 47.28 12.11 49.01
CA THR A 18 48.35 11.52 48.22
C THR A 18 49.55 12.48 48.24
N PRO A 19 50.80 12.01 48.41
CA PRO A 19 51.96 12.89 48.48
C PRO A 19 52.10 13.69 47.18
N ALA A 20 52.43 14.96 47.36
CA ALA A 20 52.53 15.98 46.34
C ALA A 20 53.51 15.58 45.23
N ASN A 21 52.98 15.20 44.06
CA ASN A 21 53.62 15.46 42.79
C ASN A 21 53.02 16.77 42.24
N ARG A 22 53.64 17.89 42.61
CA ARG A 22 53.41 19.20 41.99
C ARG A 22 53.98 19.16 40.58
N GLU A 23 53.24 18.59 39.64
CA GLU A 23 53.52 18.75 38.20
C GLU A 23 52.33 18.26 37.35
N ALA A 24 51.11 18.64 37.73
CA ALA A 24 50.03 18.78 36.76
C ALA A 24 50.26 20.09 36.01
N VAL A 25 51.29 20.10 35.14
CA VAL A 25 51.37 21.07 34.06
C VAL A 25 50.11 20.84 33.24
N GLN A 26 49.11 21.71 33.42
CA GLN A 26 48.11 21.92 32.39
C GLN A 26 48.90 21.99 31.09
N GLN A 27 48.73 21.03 30.19
CA GLN A 27 49.28 21.13 28.86
C GLN A 27 48.57 22.33 28.22
N ARG A 28 49.15 23.51 28.44
CA ARG A 28 48.75 24.75 27.80
C ARG A 28 48.90 24.42 26.33
N GLU A 29 47.78 24.24 25.63
CA GLU A 29 47.79 24.19 24.17
C GLU A 29 48.71 25.32 23.69
N SER A 30 49.56 25.04 22.70
CA SER A 30 50.54 26.03 22.28
C SER A 30 49.82 27.35 22.01
N PRO A 31 50.37 28.49 22.49
CA PRO A 31 49.70 29.79 22.37
C PRO A 31 49.32 30.08 20.91
N GLU A 32 50.09 29.54 19.98
CA GLU A 32 49.82 29.53 18.54
C GLU A 32 48.49 28.86 18.17
N LYS A 33 48.17 27.69 18.73
CA LYS A 33 46.92 26.96 18.44
C LYS A 33 45.69 27.68 18.99
N LYS A 34 45.80 28.33 20.16
CA LYS A 34 44.71 29.14 20.71
C LYS A 34 44.53 30.46 19.96
N ALA A 35 45.63 31.09 19.53
CA ALA A 35 45.55 32.28 18.70
C ALA A 35 44.93 31.97 17.34
N GLN A 36 45.25 30.82 16.75
CA GLN A 36 44.64 30.34 15.51
C GLN A 36 43.13 30.08 15.69
N SER A 37 42.70 29.41 16.76
CA SER A 37 41.26 29.19 17.00
C SER A 37 40.48 30.50 17.25
N LEU A 38 41.10 31.51 17.86
CA LEU A 38 40.53 32.85 18.01
C LEU A 38 40.46 33.62 16.69
N LEU A 39 41.47 33.49 15.84
CA LEU A 39 41.43 34.05 14.48
C LEU A 39 40.36 33.36 13.63
N ASP A 40 40.22 32.03 13.76
CA ASP A 40 39.26 31.24 12.99
C ASP A 40 37.81 31.54 13.37
N ALA A 41 37.55 31.90 14.63
CA ALA A 41 36.23 32.33 15.10
C ALA A 41 35.77 33.69 14.53
N LEU A 42 36.69 34.52 14.01
CA LEU A 42 36.34 35.82 13.41
C LEU A 42 35.84 35.65 11.97
N PRO A 43 34.76 36.36 11.56
CA PRO A 43 34.24 36.29 10.21
C PRO A 43 35.27 36.83 9.20
N GLY A 44 35.52 36.07 8.14
CA GLY A 44 36.42 36.48 7.05
C GLY A 44 37.26 35.33 6.53
N ASN A 45 37.44 35.28 5.21
CA ASN A 45 38.17 34.22 4.51
C ASN A 45 39.68 34.51 4.33
N SER A 46 40.18 35.65 4.82
CA SER A 46 41.59 36.05 4.67
C SER A 46 42.25 36.40 6.01
N LEU A 47 43.52 36.03 6.16
CA LEU A 47 44.32 36.33 7.36
C LEU A 47 44.45 37.84 7.58
N LEU A 48 44.58 38.63 6.51
CA LEU A 48 44.65 40.09 6.57
C LEU A 48 43.37 40.69 7.13
N THR A 49 42.20 40.15 6.75
CA THR A 49 40.91 40.61 7.27
C THR A 49 40.77 40.24 8.76
N LYS A 50 41.16 39.01 9.13
CA LYS A 50 41.09 38.53 10.53
C LYS A 50 42.00 39.35 11.47
N THR A 51 43.23 39.62 11.06
CA THR A 51 44.14 40.50 11.82
C THR A 51 43.69 41.95 11.76
N GLY A 52 43.15 42.40 10.62
CA GLY A 52 42.60 43.73 10.44
C GLY A 52 41.50 44.06 11.47
N TYR A 53 40.55 43.16 11.71
CA TYR A 53 39.52 43.37 12.73
C TYR A 53 40.09 43.50 14.14
N LEU A 54 41.05 42.66 14.51
CA LEU A 54 41.69 42.72 15.83
C LEU A 54 42.50 44.00 16.00
N THR A 55 43.28 44.39 14.99
CA THR A 55 44.07 45.62 15.03
C THR A 55 43.19 46.86 15.05
N VAL A 56 42.13 46.90 14.25
CA VAL A 56 41.16 48.01 14.26
C VAL A 56 40.41 48.06 15.59
N GLY A 57 39.91 46.92 16.10
CA GLY A 57 39.19 46.87 17.37
C GLY A 57 40.06 47.30 18.56
N THR A 58 41.30 46.81 18.62
CA THR A 58 42.25 47.19 19.68
C THR A 58 42.70 48.65 19.58
N SER A 59 42.98 49.15 18.37
CA SER A 59 43.36 50.56 18.17
C SER A 59 42.22 51.54 18.48
N LEU A 60 40.98 51.18 18.13
CA LEU A 60 39.81 51.97 18.52
C LEU A 60 39.61 51.94 20.03
N ALA A 61 39.74 50.79 20.67
CA ALA A 61 39.62 50.67 22.12
C ALA A 61 40.70 51.50 22.85
N THR A 62 41.96 51.41 22.43
CA THR A 62 43.05 52.22 23.01
C THR A 62 42.88 53.70 22.72
N TYR A 63 42.37 54.07 21.55
CA TYR A 63 42.05 55.47 21.22
C TYR A 63 40.93 56.03 22.11
N LEU A 64 39.85 55.28 22.33
CA LEU A 64 38.73 55.70 23.19
C LEU A 64 39.17 55.91 24.64
N VAL A 65 40.03 55.02 25.15
CA VAL A 65 40.60 55.14 26.50
C VAL A 65 41.62 56.28 26.56
N SER A 66 42.53 56.36 25.58
CA SER A 66 43.63 57.35 25.57
C SER A 66 43.13 58.79 25.40
N LYS A 67 41.99 59.00 24.74
CA LYS A 67 41.39 60.33 24.55
C LYS A 67 40.26 60.62 25.54
N GLU A 68 40.01 59.72 26.50
CA GLU A 68 38.90 59.83 27.46
C GLU A 68 37.53 60.06 26.79
N ILE A 69 37.38 59.64 25.53
CA ILE A 69 36.11 59.74 24.78
C ILE A 69 35.06 58.85 25.46
N TYR A 70 35.49 57.78 26.13
CA TYR A 70 34.66 56.97 27.02
C TYR A 70 35.08 57.19 28.47
N VAL A 71 34.22 57.88 29.25
CA VAL A 71 34.43 58.14 30.68
C VAL A 71 33.83 56.99 31.49
N LEU A 72 34.65 56.34 32.32
CA LEU A 72 34.18 55.32 33.25
C LEU A 72 33.36 55.97 34.37
N ASN A 73 32.04 55.97 34.18
CA ASN A 73 31.07 56.36 35.21
C ASN A 73 30.41 55.13 35.86
N GLU A 74 29.57 55.35 36.87
CA GLU A 74 28.76 54.30 37.53
C GLU A 74 27.90 53.49 36.54
N GLU A 75 27.41 54.11 35.46
CA GLU A 75 26.64 53.43 34.41
C GLU A 75 27.47 52.43 33.59
N SER A 76 28.80 52.56 33.54
CA SER A 76 29.67 51.61 32.82
C SER A 76 29.70 50.24 33.51
N VAL A 77 29.58 50.21 34.84
CA VAL A 77 29.47 48.97 35.63
C VAL A 77 28.12 48.29 35.36
N ALA A 78 27.04 49.08 35.29
CA ALA A 78 25.72 48.58 34.92
C ALA A 78 25.73 47.99 33.49
N LEU A 79 26.35 48.67 32.53
CA LEU A 79 26.49 48.18 31.15
C LEU A 79 27.25 46.84 31.09
N ILE A 80 28.40 46.74 31.75
CA ILE A 80 29.18 45.49 31.78
C ILE A 80 28.38 44.35 32.41
N ALA A 81 27.62 44.62 33.48
CA ALA A 81 26.75 43.62 34.11
C ALA A 81 25.61 43.19 33.17
N THR A 82 24.97 44.12 32.45
CA THR A 82 23.92 43.82 31.47
C THR A 82 24.47 43.01 30.31
N VAL A 83 25.62 43.39 29.73
CA VAL A 83 26.26 42.65 28.65
C VAL A 83 26.71 41.26 29.11
N GLY A 84 27.25 41.14 30.32
CA GLY A 84 27.61 39.86 30.93
C GLY A 84 26.40 38.93 31.12
N LEU A 85 25.29 39.48 31.63
CA LEU A 85 24.04 38.74 31.77
C LEU A 85 23.49 38.29 30.41
N LEU A 86 23.47 39.19 29.42
CA LEU A 86 23.01 38.87 28.07
C LEU A 86 23.90 37.81 27.40
N ALA A 87 25.21 37.83 27.63
CA ALA A 87 26.12 36.83 27.09
C ALA A 87 25.85 35.43 27.67
N VAL A 88 25.62 35.34 28.98
CA VAL A 88 25.24 34.07 29.63
C VAL A 88 23.87 33.60 29.13
N LEU A 89 22.88 34.50 29.07
CA LEU A 89 21.54 34.18 28.60
C LEU A 89 21.55 33.73 27.14
N TYR A 90 22.31 34.41 26.28
CA TYR A 90 22.48 34.03 24.88
C TYR A 90 23.08 32.62 24.76
N ARG A 91 24.11 32.30 25.56
CA ARG A 91 24.74 30.99 25.53
C ARG A 91 23.78 29.88 25.97
N THR A 92 22.98 30.11 27.00
CA THR A 92 22.03 29.11 27.53
C THR A 92 20.76 28.99 26.68
N ALA A 93 20.26 30.09 26.11
CA ALA A 93 19.01 30.09 25.35
C ALA A 93 19.18 29.66 23.88
N ARG A 94 20.40 29.72 23.33
CA ARG A 94 20.66 29.42 21.92
C ARG A 94 20.30 27.98 21.54
N GLU A 95 20.82 27.00 22.27
CA GLU A 95 20.61 25.58 21.99
C GLU A 95 19.12 25.16 22.01
N PRO A 96 18.35 25.43 23.07
CA PRO A 96 16.93 25.05 23.10
C PRO A 96 16.10 25.79 22.05
N TYR A 97 16.47 27.04 21.72
CA TYR A 97 15.78 27.77 20.64
C TYR A 97 16.06 27.15 19.26
N THR A 98 17.31 26.75 18.99
CA THR A 98 17.65 26.08 17.73
C THR A 98 16.95 24.73 17.59
N GLU A 99 16.91 23.92 18.65
CA GLU A 99 16.20 22.63 18.64
C GLU A 99 14.69 22.82 18.44
N PHE A 100 14.09 23.81 19.10
CA PHE A 100 12.68 24.15 18.90
C PHE A 100 12.40 24.58 17.46
N ALA A 101 13.22 25.45 16.90
CA ALA A 101 13.09 25.94 15.53
C ALA A 101 13.24 24.79 14.51
N GLU A 102 14.25 23.95 14.67
CA GLU A 102 14.46 22.77 13.82
C GLU A 102 13.32 21.78 13.93
N GLY A 103 12.81 21.51 15.15
CA GLY A 103 11.63 20.67 15.37
C GLY A 103 10.40 21.18 14.63
N TYR A 104 10.11 22.49 14.72
CA TYR A 104 9.00 23.11 14.01
C TYR A 104 9.14 23.02 12.49
N ILE A 105 10.33 23.31 11.96
CA ILE A 105 10.64 23.23 10.53
C ILE A 105 10.49 21.78 10.04
N ASN A 106 11.02 20.81 10.78
CA ASN A 106 10.94 19.39 10.42
C ASN A 106 9.49 18.89 10.42
N ASN A 107 8.68 19.29 11.40
CA ASN A 107 7.25 18.97 11.43
C ASN A 107 6.54 19.52 10.19
N MET A 108 6.81 20.78 9.82
CA MET A 108 6.22 21.39 8.62
C MET A 108 6.63 20.65 7.34
N ILE A 109 7.93 20.31 7.21
CA ILE A 109 8.44 19.53 6.07
C ILE A 109 7.79 18.15 6.02
N ASN A 110 7.58 17.50 7.15
CA ASN A 110 6.95 16.18 7.22
C ASN A 110 5.49 16.24 6.77
N ILE A 111 4.73 17.24 7.21
CA ILE A 111 3.35 17.46 6.75
C ILE A 111 3.32 17.66 5.23
N PHE A 112 4.21 18.48 4.65
CA PHE A 112 4.26 18.68 3.20
C PHE A 112 4.70 17.42 2.43
N LYS A 113 5.59 16.60 3.00
CA LYS A 113 5.99 15.31 2.40
C LYS A 113 4.84 14.30 2.44
N GLU A 114 4.12 14.23 3.56
CA GLU A 114 2.97 13.36 3.74
C GLU A 114 1.82 13.75 2.82
N ALA A 115 1.45 15.04 2.77
CA ALA A 115 0.42 15.55 1.86
C ALA A 115 0.73 15.24 0.39
N ARG A 116 2.01 15.35 -0.03
CA ARG A 116 2.42 14.98 -1.40
C ARG A 116 2.28 13.48 -1.64
N LYS A 117 2.64 12.65 -0.65
CA LYS A 117 2.52 11.19 -0.73
C LYS A 117 1.05 10.76 -0.78
N GLU A 118 0.21 11.32 0.09
CA GLU A 118 -1.23 11.06 0.13
C GLU A 118 -1.90 11.51 -1.18
N HIS A 119 -1.57 12.69 -1.70
CA HIS A 119 -2.10 13.16 -2.98
C HIS A 119 -1.70 12.23 -4.14
N LYS A 120 -0.44 11.79 -4.19
CA LYS A 120 0.02 10.82 -5.20
C LYS A 120 -0.72 9.48 -5.06
N ALA A 121 -0.94 9.00 -3.84
CA ALA A 121 -1.67 7.76 -3.60
C ALA A 121 -3.15 7.88 -4.01
N ALA A 122 -3.79 9.00 -3.72
CA ALA A 122 -5.17 9.28 -4.13
C ALA A 122 -5.30 9.33 -5.67
N VAL A 123 -4.38 10.01 -6.35
CA VAL A 123 -4.35 10.04 -7.83
C VAL A 123 -4.12 8.65 -8.40
N GLN A 124 -3.20 7.86 -7.83
CA GLN A 124 -2.96 6.49 -8.27
C GLN A 124 -4.22 5.62 -8.11
N SER A 125 -4.90 5.71 -6.97
CA SER A 125 -6.16 4.98 -6.74
C SER A 125 -7.24 5.35 -7.76
N ARG A 126 -7.32 6.64 -8.17
CA ARG A 126 -8.23 7.06 -9.24
C ARG A 126 -7.82 6.53 -10.61
N ILE A 127 -6.52 6.46 -10.91
CA ILE A 127 -6.02 5.86 -12.14
C ILE A 127 -6.38 4.38 -12.19
N ASP A 128 -6.20 3.64 -11.09
CA ASP A 128 -6.51 2.22 -11.02
C ASP A 128 -8.02 1.96 -11.21
N GLN A 129 -8.88 2.79 -10.60
CA GLN A 129 -10.33 2.75 -10.81
C GLN A 129 -10.73 3.03 -12.26
N VAL A 130 -10.12 4.03 -12.89
CA VAL A 130 -10.40 4.36 -14.30
C VAL A 130 -9.84 3.29 -15.25
N ALA A 131 -8.73 2.64 -14.89
CA ALA A 131 -8.14 1.56 -15.66
C ALA A 131 -9.06 0.32 -15.70
N GLU A 132 -9.73 -0.01 -14.59
CA GLU A 132 -10.75 -1.08 -14.55
C GLU A 132 -11.92 -0.77 -15.50
N LEU A 133 -12.33 0.49 -15.58
CA LEU A 133 -13.42 0.93 -16.46
C LEU A 133 -13.07 0.91 -17.96
N LYS A 134 -11.79 0.74 -18.31
CA LYS A 134 -11.34 0.72 -19.72
C LYS A 134 -11.92 -0.47 -20.50
N ASP A 135 -12.19 -1.59 -19.84
CA ASP A 135 -12.65 -2.84 -20.48
C ASP A 135 -14.19 -2.92 -20.64
N VAL A 136 -14.95 -1.98 -20.06
CA VAL A 136 -16.42 -2.01 -20.09
C VAL A 136 -16.96 -1.96 -21.52
N VAL A 137 -16.26 -1.28 -22.44
CA VAL A 137 -16.66 -1.21 -23.85
C VAL A 137 -16.54 -2.57 -24.55
N ASP A 138 -15.47 -3.32 -24.28
CA ASP A 138 -15.25 -4.63 -24.91
C ASP A 138 -16.14 -5.71 -24.28
N VAL A 139 -16.37 -5.68 -22.96
CA VAL A 139 -17.39 -6.50 -22.30
C VAL A 139 -18.78 -6.25 -22.91
N THR A 140 -19.13 -4.99 -23.16
CA THR A 140 -20.44 -4.67 -23.76
C THR A 140 -20.55 -5.21 -25.19
N LYS A 141 -19.51 -5.08 -26.02
CA LYS A 141 -19.48 -5.70 -27.36
C LYS A 141 -19.64 -7.22 -27.29
N ASN A 142 -18.97 -7.86 -26.34
CA ASN A 142 -19.07 -9.30 -26.13
C ASN A 142 -20.50 -9.71 -25.73
N MET A 143 -21.20 -8.93 -24.90
CA MET A 143 -22.61 -9.19 -24.56
C MET A 143 -23.54 -9.09 -25.78
N PHE A 144 -23.31 -8.11 -26.67
CA PHE A 144 -24.06 -7.99 -27.92
C PHE A 144 -23.76 -9.14 -28.90
N GLN A 145 -22.49 -9.52 -29.02
CA GLN A 145 -22.07 -10.65 -29.85
C GLN A 145 -22.67 -11.97 -29.33
N MET A 146 -22.62 -12.20 -28.02
CA MET A 146 -23.22 -13.36 -27.37
C MET A 146 -24.74 -13.41 -27.60
N SER A 147 -25.43 -12.26 -27.51
CA SER A 147 -26.87 -12.18 -27.80
C SER A 147 -27.19 -12.52 -29.26
N LYS A 148 -26.33 -12.11 -30.20
CA LYS A 148 -26.47 -12.45 -31.63
C LYS A 148 -26.23 -13.93 -31.91
N GLU A 149 -25.21 -14.51 -31.29
CA GLU A 149 -24.89 -15.94 -31.38
C GLU A 149 -26.01 -16.80 -30.77
N LEU A 150 -26.58 -16.37 -29.64
CA LEU A 150 -27.72 -17.03 -29.01
C LEU A 150 -28.95 -17.05 -29.92
N ALA A 151 -29.29 -15.94 -30.55
CA ALA A 151 -30.40 -15.87 -31.51
C ALA A 151 -30.16 -16.78 -32.74
N GLN A 152 -28.92 -16.86 -33.25
CA GLN A 152 -28.58 -17.77 -34.35
C GLN A 152 -28.69 -19.24 -33.94
N MET A 153 -28.19 -19.60 -32.76
CA MET A 153 -28.29 -20.95 -32.24
C MET A 153 -29.74 -21.35 -31.97
N GLU A 154 -30.57 -20.44 -31.45
CA GLU A 154 -31.99 -20.69 -31.23
C GLU A 154 -32.73 -20.99 -32.54
N SER A 155 -32.44 -20.23 -33.61
CA SER A 155 -32.98 -20.51 -34.95
C SER A 155 -32.59 -21.90 -35.46
N GLN A 156 -31.31 -22.27 -35.33
CA GLN A 156 -30.83 -23.60 -35.75
C GLN A 156 -31.49 -24.72 -34.93
N ILE A 157 -31.62 -24.54 -33.62
CA ILE A 157 -32.32 -25.47 -32.73
C ILE A 157 -33.78 -25.62 -33.15
N PHE A 158 -34.46 -24.53 -33.53
CA PHE A 158 -35.85 -24.56 -33.98
C PHE A 158 -36.00 -25.37 -35.27
N GLU A 159 -35.14 -25.13 -36.27
CA GLU A 159 -35.14 -25.90 -37.52
C GLU A 159 -34.87 -27.39 -37.28
N LEU A 160 -33.88 -27.73 -36.44
CA LEU A 160 -33.58 -29.12 -36.10
C LEU A 160 -34.76 -29.78 -35.38
N LYS A 161 -35.38 -29.09 -34.41
CA LYS A 161 -36.58 -29.58 -33.73
C LYS A 161 -37.73 -29.84 -34.69
N GLN A 162 -37.97 -28.94 -35.65
CA GLN A 162 -39.01 -29.12 -36.65
C GLN A 162 -38.74 -30.34 -37.54
N ARG A 163 -37.50 -30.55 -37.99
CA ARG A 163 -37.10 -31.75 -38.76
C ARG A 163 -37.29 -33.05 -37.97
N VAL A 164 -36.91 -33.06 -36.68
CA VAL A 164 -37.09 -34.23 -35.80
C VAL A 164 -38.57 -34.50 -35.54
N ALA A 165 -39.39 -33.47 -35.33
CA ALA A 165 -40.82 -33.61 -35.15
C ALA A 165 -41.49 -34.23 -36.39
N TYR A 166 -41.18 -33.74 -37.59
CA TYR A 166 -41.68 -34.33 -38.84
C TYR A 166 -41.22 -35.78 -39.04
N ALA A 167 -39.95 -36.08 -38.74
CA ALA A 167 -39.44 -37.45 -38.83
C ALA A 167 -40.15 -38.39 -37.82
N ALA A 168 -40.47 -37.90 -36.62
CA ALA A 168 -41.20 -38.64 -35.61
C ALA A 168 -42.66 -38.87 -36.03
N GLU A 169 -43.33 -37.87 -36.61
CA GLU A 169 -44.68 -38.01 -37.16
C GLU A 169 -44.71 -39.03 -38.30
N ALA A 170 -43.80 -38.92 -39.27
CA ALA A 170 -43.69 -39.87 -40.38
C ALA A 170 -43.43 -41.30 -39.89
N LYS A 171 -42.56 -41.47 -38.89
CA LYS A 171 -42.33 -42.76 -38.23
C LYS A 171 -43.59 -43.27 -37.54
N SER A 172 -44.32 -42.42 -36.82
CA SER A 172 -45.55 -42.82 -36.12
C SER A 172 -46.63 -43.31 -37.09
N VAL A 173 -46.75 -42.66 -38.26
CA VAL A 173 -47.65 -43.09 -39.34
C VAL A 173 -47.20 -44.45 -39.86
N LEU A 174 -45.91 -44.62 -40.16
CA LEU A 174 -45.36 -45.90 -40.62
C LEU A 174 -45.57 -47.03 -39.61
N ASP A 175 -45.29 -46.79 -38.32
CA ASP A 175 -45.51 -47.75 -37.24
C ASP A 175 -47.01 -48.10 -37.10
N SER A 176 -47.91 -47.14 -37.36
CA SER A 176 -49.36 -47.40 -37.38
C SER A 176 -49.77 -48.32 -38.53
N TRP A 177 -49.19 -48.16 -39.72
CA TRP A 177 -49.43 -49.02 -40.88
C TRP A 177 -48.88 -50.42 -40.65
N VAL A 178 -47.66 -50.56 -40.14
CA VAL A 178 -47.06 -51.85 -39.79
C VAL A 178 -47.90 -52.58 -38.74
N ARG A 179 -48.37 -51.86 -37.71
CA ARG A 179 -49.27 -52.43 -36.70
C ARG A 179 -50.61 -52.84 -37.29
N HIS A 180 -51.16 -52.05 -38.21
CA HIS A 180 -52.38 -52.41 -38.92
C HIS A 180 -52.20 -53.69 -39.74
N GLU A 181 -51.11 -53.80 -40.52
CA GLU A 181 -50.80 -54.99 -41.31
C GLU A 181 -50.58 -56.23 -40.43
N ALA A 182 -49.84 -56.11 -39.33
CA ALA A 182 -49.65 -57.19 -38.38
C ALA A 182 -50.99 -57.69 -37.79
N ASN A 183 -51.90 -56.77 -37.43
CA ASN A 183 -53.23 -57.11 -36.94
C ASN A 183 -54.08 -57.82 -38.00
N ILE A 184 -53.99 -57.41 -39.27
CA ILE A 184 -54.71 -58.06 -40.38
C ILE A 184 -54.17 -59.48 -40.59
N ARG A 185 -52.84 -59.66 -40.66
CA ARG A 185 -52.21 -60.98 -40.79
C ARG A 185 -52.57 -61.91 -39.62
N GLU A 186 -52.62 -61.40 -38.39
CA GLU A 186 -53.02 -62.19 -37.23
C GLU A 186 -54.50 -62.61 -37.29
N ARG A 187 -55.39 -61.73 -37.79
CA ARG A 187 -56.82 -62.06 -38.00
C ARG A 187 -57.00 -63.11 -39.09
N GLU A 188 -56.33 -62.95 -40.23
CA GLU A 188 -56.35 -63.94 -41.32
C GLU A 188 -55.85 -65.30 -40.84
N GLN A 189 -54.75 -65.34 -40.06
CA GLN A 189 -54.25 -66.59 -39.47
C GLN A 189 -55.24 -67.22 -38.50
N LYS A 190 -55.94 -66.42 -37.67
CA LYS A 190 -57.00 -66.93 -36.78
C LYS A 190 -58.17 -67.49 -37.57
N GLU A 191 -58.65 -66.79 -38.58
CA GLU A 191 -59.75 -67.24 -39.46
C GLU A 191 -59.37 -68.52 -40.22
N LEU A 192 -58.17 -68.58 -40.79
CA LEU A 192 -57.64 -69.78 -41.45
C LEU A 192 -57.54 -70.94 -40.45
N ALA A 193 -56.99 -70.73 -39.25
CA ALA A 193 -56.90 -71.75 -38.21
C ALA A 193 -58.29 -72.26 -37.77
N THR A 194 -59.26 -71.38 -37.55
CA THR A 194 -60.65 -71.78 -37.22
C THR A 194 -61.27 -72.57 -38.37
N SER A 195 -61.07 -72.15 -39.62
CA SER A 195 -61.61 -72.86 -40.79
C SER A 195 -60.98 -74.25 -40.97
N VAL A 196 -59.69 -74.43 -40.67
CA VAL A 196 -58.99 -75.73 -40.71
C VAL A 196 -59.44 -76.63 -39.56
N ILE A 197 -59.64 -76.09 -38.36
CA ILE A 197 -60.17 -76.84 -37.21
C ILE A 197 -61.62 -77.27 -37.46
N GLU A 198 -62.45 -76.41 -38.05
CA GLU A 198 -63.83 -76.74 -38.37
C GLU A 198 -63.90 -77.80 -39.48
N LYS A 199 -63.07 -77.67 -40.54
CA LYS A 199 -62.93 -78.70 -41.58
C LYS A 199 -62.47 -80.05 -41.00
N SER A 200 -61.47 -80.05 -40.11
CA SER A 200 -61.00 -81.31 -39.48
C SER A 200 -62.05 -81.91 -38.54
N ARG A 201 -62.81 -81.09 -37.79
CA ARG A 201 -63.97 -81.58 -37.01
C ARG A 201 -65.07 -82.16 -37.88
N GLN A 202 -65.37 -81.55 -39.03
CA GLN A 202 -66.37 -82.07 -39.98
C GLN A 202 -65.92 -83.36 -40.65
N GLU A 203 -64.62 -83.52 -40.94
CA GLU A 203 -64.06 -84.79 -41.39
C GLU A 203 -64.16 -85.90 -40.32
N LEU A 204 -64.03 -85.55 -39.04
CA LEU A 204 -64.18 -86.50 -37.91
C LEU A 204 -65.64 -86.82 -37.53
N MET A 205 -66.62 -85.98 -37.89
CA MET A 205 -68.06 -86.20 -37.62
C MET A 205 -68.80 -86.93 -38.74
N LYS A 206 -68.16 -87.17 -39.89
CA LYS A 206 -68.67 -88.16 -40.85
C LYS A 206 -68.39 -89.56 -40.27
N PRO A 207 -69.41 -90.42 -40.09
CA PRO A 207 -69.14 -91.81 -39.74
C PRO A 207 -68.50 -92.48 -40.95
N GLU A 208 -67.18 -92.51 -41.02
CA GLU A 208 -66.51 -93.52 -41.84
C GLU A 208 -66.59 -94.85 -41.09
N VAL A 209 -67.69 -95.52 -41.36
CA VAL A 209 -67.78 -96.97 -41.29
C VAL A 209 -66.76 -97.51 -42.30
N VAL A 210 -65.53 -97.76 -41.86
CA VAL A 210 -64.69 -98.77 -42.53
C VAL A 210 -64.99 -100.10 -41.87
N SER A 211 -66.05 -100.70 -42.38
CA SER A 211 -66.23 -102.14 -42.37
C SER A 211 -65.29 -102.77 -43.41
N ILE A 212 -64.52 -103.76 -42.94
CA ILE A 212 -64.10 -104.99 -43.63
C ILE A 212 -62.92 -104.90 -44.61
N SER A 213 -61.75 -105.39 -44.16
CA SER A 213 -61.16 -106.69 -44.58
C SER A 213 -59.96 -107.04 -43.71
#